data_AF-A0AAU8LU74-F1
#
_entry.id   AF-A0AAU8LU74-F1
#
_cell.length_a   1.000
_cell.length_b   1.000
_cell.length_c   1.000
_cell.angle_alpha   90.00
_cell.angle_beta   90.00
_cell.angle_gamma   90.00
#
_symmetry.space_group_name_H-M   'P 1'
#
loop_
_entity.id
_entity.type
_entity.pdbx_description
1 polymer ?
#
loop_
_entity_poly.entity_id
_entity_poly.type
_entity_poly.pdbx_seq_one_letter_code
_entity_poly.pdbx_strand_id
1 'polypeptide(L)'
;MIKVIAQNSDLWTLRKIQALVGLEADLLKKQISGIQNKITGFEDRYGKLDREAMYGQIDDMELIEWEGELETLERLRSKLTRLEEDAAY
;
A
#
# COMPACT_ATOMS: atom_id res chain seq x y z
N MET A 1 -12.55 3.85 -14.90
CA MET A 1 -13.20 2.66 -15.53
C MET A 1 -14.55 2.31 -14.89
N ILE A 2 -14.72 2.52 -13.58
CA ILE A 2 -15.97 2.32 -12.83
C ILE A 2 -17.16 3.12 -13.39
N LYS A 3 -16.91 4.35 -13.87
CA LYS A 3 -17.93 5.24 -14.44
C LYS A 3 -18.73 4.64 -15.61
N VAL A 4 -18.12 3.80 -16.44
CA VAL A 4 -18.79 3.21 -17.63
C VAL A 4 -19.78 2.11 -17.23
N ILE A 5 -19.53 1.42 -16.12
CA ILE A 5 -20.42 0.37 -15.60
C ILE A 5 -21.67 1.03 -14.97
N ALA A 6 -21.52 2.19 -14.32
CA ALA A 6 -22.60 2.88 -13.62
C ALA A 6 -23.72 3.42 -14.53
N GLN A 7 -23.42 3.75 -15.80
CA GLN A 7 -24.39 4.39 -16.71
C GLN A 7 -25.53 3.46 -17.17
N ASN A 8 -25.46 2.15 -16.91
CA ASN A 8 -26.47 1.16 -17.35
C ASN A 8 -26.83 0.12 -16.28
N SER A 9 -26.42 0.33 -15.02
CA SER A 9 -26.49 -0.68 -13.96
C SER A 9 -27.60 -0.43 -12.95
N ASP A 10 -28.35 -1.48 -12.61
CA ASP A 10 -29.29 -1.53 -11.48
C ASP A 10 -28.60 -1.13 -10.16
N LEU A 11 -29.34 -0.51 -9.23
CA LEU A 11 -28.89 -0.05 -7.91
C LEU A 11 -28.20 -1.17 -7.12
N TRP A 12 -28.62 -2.42 -7.31
CA TRP A 12 -27.98 -3.59 -6.72
C TRP A 12 -26.54 -3.79 -7.19
N THR A 13 -26.27 -3.62 -8.49
CA THR A 13 -24.94 -3.76 -9.09
C THR A 13 -24.01 -2.66 -8.60
N LEU A 14 -24.51 -1.42 -8.53
CA LEU A 14 -23.75 -0.28 -7.97
C LEU A 14 -23.32 -0.54 -6.51
N ARG A 15 -24.25 -1.02 -5.67
CA ARG A 15 -23.95 -1.37 -4.27
C ARG A 15 -22.91 -2.47 -4.16
N LYS A 16 -22.97 -3.50 -5.01
CA LYS A 16 -21.95 -4.55 -5.02
C LYS A 16 -20.58 -4.05 -5.43
N ILE A 17 -20.50 -3.19 -6.44
CA ILE A 17 -19.23 -2.59 -6.87
C ILE A 17 -18.64 -1.74 -5.74
N GLN A 18 -19.46 -0.90 -5.08
CA GLN A 18 -19.00 -0.12 -3.93
C GLN A 18 -18.49 -1.01 -2.78
N ALA A 19 -19.19 -2.10 -2.47
CA ALA A 19 -18.75 -3.05 -1.44
C ALA A 19 -17.42 -3.72 -1.79
N LEU A 20 -17.23 -4.10 -3.06
CA LEU A 20 -15.97 -4.70 -3.54
C LEU A 20 -14.81 -3.69 -3.51
N VAL A 21 -15.06 -2.44 -3.90
CA VAL A 21 -14.07 -1.36 -3.82
C VAL A 21 -13.65 -1.10 -2.37
N GLY A 22 -14.62 -1.07 -1.44
CA GLY A 22 -14.33 -0.94 -0.01
C GLY A 22 -13.48 -2.09 0.52
N LEU A 23 -13.80 -3.33 0.13
CA LEU A 23 -13.03 -4.51 0.53
C LEU A 23 -11.59 -4.48 -0.02
N GLU A 24 -11.39 -4.09 -1.28
CA GLU A 24 -10.06 -3.93 -1.86
C GLU A 24 -9.26 -2.84 -1.12
N ALA A 25 -9.90 -1.72 -0.76
CA ALA A 25 -9.26 -0.67 0.03
C ALA A 25 -8.83 -1.16 1.41
N ASP A 26 -9.68 -1.94 2.10
CA ASP A 26 -9.36 -2.51 3.41
C ASP A 26 -8.20 -3.53 3.32
N LEU A 27 -8.17 -4.35 2.27
CA LEU A 27 -7.07 -5.28 2.00
C LEU A 27 -5.75 -4.52 1.77
N LEU A 28 -5.78 -3.45 0.96
CA LEU A 28 -4.61 -2.60 0.74
C LEU A 28 -4.13 -1.94 2.02
N LYS A 29 -5.05 -1.42 2.86
CA LYS A 29 -4.71 -0.84 4.17
C LYS A 29 -4.05 -1.86 5.09
N LYS A 30 -4.55 -3.10 5.10
CA LYS A 30 -3.95 -4.19 5.88
C LYS A 30 -2.55 -4.56 5.38
N GLN A 31 -2.35 -4.62 4.07
CA GLN A 31 -1.02 -4.87 3.48
C GLN A 31 -0.04 -3.74 3.82
N ILE A 32 -0.47 -2.48 3.67
CA ILE A 32 0.32 -1.30 4.05
C ILE A 32 0.73 -1.37 5.53
N SER A 33 -0.21 -1.66 6.43
CA SER A 33 0.09 -1.80 7.86
C SER A 33 1.10 -2.92 8.14
N GLY A 34 1.00 -4.05 7.45
CA GLY A 34 1.96 -5.16 7.58
C GLY A 34 3.37 -4.76 7.17
N ILE A 35 3.52 -4.06 6.05
CA ILE A 35 4.82 -3.56 5.56
C ILE A 35 5.37 -2.47 6.49
N GLN A 36 4.52 -1.56 6.96
CA GLN A 36 4.93 -0.55 7.94
C GLN A 36 5.47 -1.18 9.21
N ASN A 37 4.85 -2.24 9.73
CA ASN A 37 5.37 -2.94 10.91
C ASN A 37 6.75 -3.55 10.67
N LYS A 38 7.03 -4.06 9.46
CA LYS A 38 8.36 -4.56 9.11
C LYS A 38 9.40 -3.45 9.05
N ILE A 39 9.05 -2.32 8.42
CA ILE A 39 9.91 -1.13 8.34
C ILE A 39 10.20 -0.60 9.73
N THR A 40 9.18 -0.43 10.57
CA THR A 40 9.35 -0.01 11.97
C THR A 40 10.20 -1.00 12.76
N GLY A 41 9.99 -2.32 12.59
CA GLY A 41 10.84 -3.32 13.24
C GLY A 41 12.30 -3.30 12.77
N PHE A 42 12.57 -2.83 11.55
CA PHE A 42 13.93 -2.58 11.08
C PHE A 42 14.49 -1.28 11.68
N GLU A 43 13.73 -0.18 11.63
CA GLU A 43 14.09 1.11 12.21
C GLU A 43 14.27 1.06 13.73
N ASP A 44 13.56 0.20 14.45
CA ASP A 44 13.73 0.01 15.89
C ASP A 44 15.04 -0.73 16.23
N ARG A 45 15.48 -1.62 15.33
CA ARG A 45 16.72 -2.40 15.50
C ARG A 45 17.96 -1.59 15.15
N TYR A 46 17.87 -0.79 14.09
CA TYR A 46 19.02 -0.10 13.51
C TYR A 46 18.95 1.42 13.67
N GLY A 47 17.82 1.99 14.06
CA GLY A 47 17.55 3.43 14.11
C GLY A 47 16.91 3.96 12.82
N LYS A 48 16.36 5.18 12.86
CA LYS A 48 16.04 5.96 11.66
C LYS A 48 17.34 6.42 11.01
N LEU A 49 17.97 5.53 10.27
CA LEU A 49 19.25 5.82 9.63
C LEU A 49 19.07 6.29 8.19
N ASP A 50 20.04 7.07 7.75
CA ASP A 50 20.19 7.51 6.37
C ASP A 50 20.66 6.33 5.50
N ARG A 51 20.08 6.15 4.30
CA ARG A 51 20.36 4.98 3.42
C ARG A 51 21.86 4.82 3.16
N GLU A 52 22.54 5.93 2.91
CA GLU A 52 23.98 5.94 2.63
C GLU A 52 24.82 5.59 3.87
N ALA A 53 24.29 5.84 5.07
CA ALA A 53 24.97 5.52 6.32
C ALA A 53 24.85 4.03 6.71
N MET A 54 23.92 3.29 6.11
CA MET A 54 23.68 1.87 6.42
C MET A 54 24.61 0.91 5.66
N TYR A 55 25.13 1.30 4.49
CA TYR A 55 26.00 0.46 3.68
C TYR A 55 27.31 0.13 4.42
N GLY A 56 27.57 -1.17 4.60
CA GLY A 56 28.74 -1.67 5.32
C GLY A 56 28.64 -1.63 6.85
N GLN A 57 27.49 -1.19 7.42
CA GLN A 57 27.20 -1.29 8.86
C GLN A 57 26.14 -2.35 9.19
N ILE A 58 25.17 -2.53 8.28
CA ILE A 58 24.12 -3.53 8.36
C ILE A 58 24.42 -4.62 7.34
N ASP A 59 23.91 -5.84 7.57
CA ASP A 59 23.96 -6.89 6.56
C ASP A 59 23.31 -6.41 5.26
N ASP A 60 24.05 -6.53 4.15
CA ASP A 60 23.61 -6.01 2.84
C ASP A 60 22.28 -6.65 2.38
N MET A 61 22.00 -7.90 2.78
CA MET A 61 20.75 -8.56 2.42
C MET A 61 19.58 -7.98 3.21
N GLU A 62 19.74 -7.74 4.52
CA GLU A 62 18.70 -7.07 5.32
C GLU A 62 18.43 -5.64 4.84
N LEU A 63 19.48 -4.92 4.42
CA LEU A 63 19.35 -3.56 3.87
C LEU A 63 18.55 -3.55 2.57
N ILE A 64 18.87 -4.47 1.64
CA ILE A 64 18.15 -4.61 0.37
C ILE A 64 16.68 -4.98 0.60
N GLU A 65 16.40 -5.89 1.54
CA GLU A 65 15.02 -6.24 1.88
C GLU A 65 14.24 -5.04 2.41
N TRP A 66 14.84 -4.24 3.30
CA TRP A 66 14.22 -3.02 3.82
C TRP A 66 13.96 -1.98 2.71
N GLU A 67 14.91 -1.78 1.79
CA GLU A 67 14.71 -0.91 0.62
C GLU A 67 13.55 -1.39 -0.27
N GLY A 68 13.45 -2.70 -0.51
CA GLY A 68 12.35 -3.30 -1.26
C GLY A 68 10.99 -3.17 -0.58
N GLU A 69 10.95 -3.25 0.75
CA GLU A 69 9.73 -3.01 1.54
C GLU A 69 9.31 -1.53 1.48
N LEU A 70 10.25 -0.58 1.46
CA LEU A 70 9.96 0.85 1.24
C LEU A 70 9.35 1.12 -0.14
N GLU A 71 9.93 0.57 -1.20
CA GLU A 71 9.39 0.69 -2.57
C GLU A 71 7.99 0.06 -2.66
N THR A 72 7.81 -1.11 -2.05
CA THR A 72 6.52 -1.80 -2.04
C THR A 72 5.46 -0.98 -1.29
N LEU A 73 5.83 -0.36 -0.17
CA LEU A 73 4.95 0.53 0.59
C LEU A 73 4.48 1.72 -0.26
N GLU A 74 5.41 2.38 -0.97
CA GLU A 74 5.09 3.52 -1.84
C GLU A 74 4.14 3.12 -2.97
N ARG A 75 4.39 1.97 -3.60
CA ARG A 75 3.52 1.42 -4.66
C ARG A 75 2.11 1.11 -4.14
N LEU A 76 1.99 0.49 -2.96
CA LEU A 76 0.70 0.17 -2.37
C LEU A 76 -0.08 1.43 -1.97
N ARG A 77 0.60 2.43 -1.40
CA ARG A 77 -0.02 3.73 -1.09
C ARG A 77 -0.54 4.42 -2.35
N SER A 78 0.25 4.44 -3.41
CA SER A 78 -0.16 5.00 -4.70
C SER A 78 -1.38 4.28 -5.28
N LYS A 79 -1.45 2.95 -5.15
CA LYS A 79 -2.62 2.16 -5.58
C LYS A 79 -3.85 2.47 -4.74
N LEU A 80 -3.71 2.61 -3.42
CA LEU A 80 -4.80 2.97 -2.53
C LEU A 80 -5.35 4.37 -2.86
N THR A 81 -4.48 5.36 -3.04
CA THR A 81 -4.87 6.72 -3.42
C THR A 81 -5.67 6.73 -4.72
N ARG A 82 -5.20 6.03 -5.76
CA ARG A 82 -5.94 5.91 -7.03
C ARG A 82 -7.31 5.24 -6.86
N LEU A 83 -7.39 4.22 -6.00
CA LEU A 83 -8.64 3.52 -5.73
C LEU A 83 -9.64 4.42 -4.98
N GLU A 84 -9.15 5.21 -4.02
CA GLU A 84 -9.97 6.17 -3.26
C GLU A 84 -10.43 7.35 -4.16
N GLU A 85 -9.57 7.84 -5.06
CA GLU A 85 -9.93 8.84 -6.07
C GLU A 85 -11.00 8.34 -7.05
N ASP A 86 -10.84 7.11 -7.55
CA ASP A 86 -11.79 6.46 -8.46
C ASP A 86 -13.14 6.13 -7.78
N ALA A 87 -13.16 6.03 -6.44
CA ALA A 87 -14.35 5.75 -5.64
C ALA A 87 -15.11 7.01 -5.18
N ALA A 88 -14.45 8.18 -5.20
CA ALA A 88 -15.02 9.46 -4.77
C ALA A 88 -15.90 10.15 -5.83
N TYR A 89 -15.94 9.63 -7.06
CA TYR A 89 -16.68 10.13 -8.22
C TYR A 89 -17.74 9.14 -8.70
#